data_AF-A0A5J4S0N4-F1
#
_entry.id   AF-A0A5J4S0N4-F1
#
_cell.length_a   1.000
_cell.length_b   1.000
_cell.length_c   1.000
_cell.angle_alpha   90.00
_cell.angle_beta   90.00
_cell.angle_gamma   90.00
#
_symmetry.space_group_name_H-M   'P 1'
#
loop_
_entity.id
_entity.type
_entity.pdbx_description
1 polymer ?
#
loop_
_entity_poly.entity_id
_entity_poly.type
_entity_poly.pdbx_seq_one_letter_code
_entity_poly.pdbx_strand_id
1 'polypeptide(L)'
;MKKLRLIGIILCFPLLIAAQQPGKMTQKFFPDPDVTIQTPSFQKKKGYADYNEIISYIERTIEGKNIATLEYIGETQKGKKIPAVTIKKPIGNDKVKVMFTGRVHGDEPAGTEALLMLIDKLLNDEELSFLTEKIDIAILPIINIDGGEKLKRQSDNGIDLNRDMSKLQAPETVALRLFFNRFDPDVFIDFHEYLPFRADYVKL
;
A
#
# COMPACT_ATOMS: atom_id res chain seq x y z
N MET A 1 8.47 -65.30 -23.42
CA MET A 1 7.60 -64.10 -23.51
C MET A 1 7.75 -63.29 -22.23
N LYS A 2 8.52 -62.18 -22.25
CA LYS A 2 8.78 -61.33 -21.07
C LYS A 2 7.61 -60.36 -20.89
N LYS A 3 6.90 -60.43 -19.75
CA LYS A 3 5.81 -59.50 -19.41
C LYS A 3 6.40 -58.13 -19.05
N LEU A 4 6.20 -57.14 -19.91
CA LEU A 4 6.55 -55.74 -19.64
C LEU A 4 5.52 -55.18 -18.63
N ARG A 5 5.95 -54.87 -17.40
CA ARG A 5 5.11 -54.19 -16.41
C ARG A 5 5.21 -52.70 -16.65
N LEU A 6 4.13 -52.10 -17.15
CA LEU A 6 4.00 -50.66 -17.30
C LEU A 6 3.76 -50.07 -15.89
N ILE A 7 4.77 -49.42 -15.32
CA ILE A 7 4.63 -48.67 -14.07
C ILE A 7 4.07 -47.29 -14.44
N GLY A 8 2.78 -47.08 -14.20
CA GLY A 8 2.15 -45.77 -14.36
C GLY A 8 2.69 -44.79 -13.32
N ILE A 9 3.45 -43.80 -13.77
CA ILE A 9 3.85 -42.67 -12.91
C ILE A 9 2.63 -41.75 -12.80
N ILE A 10 1.98 -41.77 -11.65
CA ILE A 10 0.97 -40.77 -11.29
C ILE A 10 1.74 -39.50 -10.91
N LEU A 11 1.81 -38.54 -11.83
CA LEU A 11 2.23 -37.17 -11.55
C LEU A 11 1.12 -36.50 -10.73
N CYS A 12 1.21 -36.58 -9.41
CA CYS A 12 0.44 -35.72 -8.52
C CYS A 12 0.94 -34.28 -8.70
N PHE A 13 0.29 -33.50 -9.55
CA PHE A 13 0.36 -32.05 -9.47
C PHE A 13 -0.30 -31.64 -8.15
N PRO A 14 0.41 -31.01 -7.21
CA PRO A 14 -0.27 -30.38 -6.09
C PRO A 14 -1.14 -29.27 -6.69
N LEU A 15 -2.46 -29.42 -6.61
CA LEU A 15 -3.32 -28.25 -6.71
C LEU A 15 -2.89 -27.34 -5.56
N LEU A 16 -2.17 -26.27 -5.89
CA LEU A 16 -2.13 -25.08 -5.06
C LEU A 16 -3.56 -24.55 -5.03
N ILE A 17 -4.38 -25.11 -4.13
CA ILE A 17 -5.59 -24.46 -3.69
C ILE A 17 -5.07 -23.22 -2.97
N ALA A 18 -5.08 -22.08 -3.65
CA ALA A 18 -4.97 -20.80 -3.00
C ALA A 18 -6.13 -20.75 -2.00
N ALA A 19 -5.85 -21.07 -0.74
CA ALA A 19 -6.85 -21.14 0.30
C ALA A 19 -7.25 -19.71 0.67
N GLN A 20 -8.10 -19.11 -0.16
CA GLN A 20 -8.94 -18.02 0.28
C GLN A 20 -9.76 -18.54 1.47
N GLN A 21 -9.84 -17.74 2.54
CA GLN A 21 -10.73 -18.06 3.65
C GLN A 21 -12.14 -18.35 3.12
N PRO A 22 -12.84 -19.36 3.66
CA PRO A 22 -14.21 -19.62 3.23
C PRO A 22 -15.05 -18.35 3.34
N GLY A 23 -15.84 -18.01 2.32
CA GLY A 23 -16.59 -16.75 2.30
C GLY A 23 -17.49 -16.55 3.53
N LYS A 24 -17.95 -17.63 4.16
CA LYS A 24 -18.69 -17.59 5.44
C LYS A 24 -17.86 -17.08 6.61
N MET A 25 -16.57 -17.44 6.69
CA MET A 25 -15.66 -16.95 7.73
C MET A 25 -15.34 -15.47 7.49
N THR A 26 -15.08 -15.09 6.25
CA THR A 26 -14.87 -13.68 5.89
C THR A 26 -16.08 -12.84 6.25
N GLN A 27 -17.28 -13.23 5.84
CA GLN A 27 -18.51 -12.48 6.14
C GLN A 27 -18.79 -12.35 7.64
N LYS A 28 -18.41 -13.37 8.45
CA LYS A 28 -18.62 -13.37 9.89
C LYS A 28 -17.65 -12.45 10.65
N PHE A 29 -16.37 -12.47 10.28
CA PHE A 29 -15.31 -11.78 11.04
C PHE A 29 -14.84 -10.49 10.40
N PHE A 30 -15.11 -10.30 9.10
CA PHE A 30 -14.74 -9.15 8.30
C PHE A 30 -15.93 -8.74 7.42
N PRO A 31 -17.08 -8.34 8.01
CA PRO A 31 -18.20 -7.84 7.25
C PRO A 31 -17.78 -6.60 6.45
N ASP A 32 -18.41 -6.40 5.29
CA ASP A 32 -18.16 -5.20 4.49
C ASP A 32 -18.49 -3.96 5.34
N PRO A 33 -17.58 -2.99 5.42
CA PRO A 33 -17.82 -1.79 6.20
C PRO A 33 -18.94 -0.97 5.56
N ASP A 34 -19.79 -0.35 6.38
CA ASP A 34 -20.83 0.57 5.92
C ASP A 34 -20.23 1.94 5.58
N VAL A 35 -19.34 1.94 4.58
CA VAL A 35 -18.66 3.13 4.07
C VAL A 35 -18.59 3.05 2.55
N THR A 36 -18.90 4.17 1.89
CA THR A 36 -18.73 4.27 0.44
C THR A 36 -17.25 4.52 0.12
N ILE A 37 -16.61 3.57 -0.57
CA ILE A 37 -15.20 3.67 -0.98
C ILE A 37 -15.12 4.11 -2.44
N GLN A 38 -14.63 5.33 -2.68
CA GLN A 38 -14.55 5.97 -4.01
C GLN A 38 -13.14 5.90 -4.61
N THR A 39 -12.23 5.11 -4.03
CA THR A 39 -10.83 5.01 -4.48
C THR A 39 -10.71 4.14 -5.74
N PRO A 40 -9.62 4.27 -6.52
CA PRO A 40 -9.60 3.76 -7.89
C PRO A 40 -9.83 2.26 -8.02
N SER A 41 -9.29 1.42 -7.11
CA SER A 41 -9.53 -0.03 -7.18
C SER A 41 -11.01 -0.38 -7.04
N PHE A 42 -11.76 0.36 -6.23
CA PHE A 42 -13.17 0.11 -5.96
C PHE A 42 -14.10 0.62 -7.07
N GLN A 43 -13.58 1.41 -8.01
CA GLN A 43 -14.32 1.84 -9.21
C GLN A 43 -14.13 0.88 -10.40
N LYS A 44 -13.29 -0.15 -10.24
CA LYS A 44 -12.95 -1.12 -11.29
C LYS A 44 -13.71 -2.43 -11.08
N LYS A 45 -14.02 -3.11 -12.19
CA LYS A 45 -14.58 -4.48 -12.13
C LYS A 45 -13.55 -5.53 -11.70
N LYS A 46 -12.27 -5.29 -11.98
CA LYS A 46 -11.16 -6.21 -11.69
C LYS A 46 -9.83 -5.46 -11.63
N GLY A 47 -8.93 -5.97 -10.80
CA GLY A 47 -7.58 -5.44 -10.65
C GLY A 47 -7.51 -4.33 -9.61
N TYR A 48 -6.31 -3.79 -9.44
CA TYR A 48 -6.03 -2.73 -8.49
C TYR A 48 -5.66 -1.45 -9.22
N ALA A 49 -5.57 -0.35 -8.46
CA ALA A 49 -5.12 0.93 -8.96
C ALA A 49 -3.70 0.82 -9.52
N ASP A 50 -3.54 1.27 -10.76
CA ASP A 50 -2.24 1.50 -11.37
C ASP A 50 -1.66 2.85 -10.95
N TYR A 51 -0.40 3.08 -11.31
CA TYR A 51 0.31 4.31 -10.95
C TYR A 51 -0.41 5.58 -11.44
N ASN A 52 -0.92 5.59 -12.67
CA ASN A 52 -1.56 6.78 -13.23
C ASN A 52 -2.90 7.05 -12.56
N GLU A 53 -3.66 6.00 -12.24
CA GLU A 53 -4.92 6.12 -11.50
C GLU A 53 -4.68 6.67 -10.08
N ILE A 54 -3.64 6.21 -9.39
CA ILE A 54 -3.23 6.72 -8.07
C ILE A 54 -2.90 8.22 -8.15
N ILE A 55 -2.05 8.63 -9.10
CA ILE A 55 -1.67 10.05 -9.25
C ILE A 55 -2.89 10.90 -9.63
N SER A 56 -3.70 10.45 -10.59
CA SER A 56 -4.91 11.17 -11.02
C SER A 56 -5.94 11.31 -9.92
N TYR A 57 -6.03 10.34 -9.01
CA TYR A 57 -6.87 10.44 -7.82
C TYR A 57 -6.32 11.50 -6.86
N ILE A 58 -5.02 11.43 -6.52
CA ILE A 58 -4.38 12.39 -5.63
C ILE A 58 -4.54 13.82 -6.15
N GLU A 59 -4.20 14.07 -7.41
CA GLU A 59 -4.23 15.42 -8.02
C GLU A 59 -5.63 16.03 -7.94
N ARG A 60 -6.67 15.25 -8.28
CA ARG A 60 -8.06 15.69 -8.17
C ARG A 60 -8.50 15.92 -6.73
N THR A 61 -8.07 15.07 -5.80
CA THR A 61 -8.46 15.21 -4.39
C THR A 61 -7.83 16.44 -3.72
N ILE A 62 -6.59 16.81 -4.12
CA ILE A 62 -5.90 17.99 -3.56
C ILE A 62 -6.18 19.29 -4.33
N GLU A 63 -6.91 19.23 -5.45
CA GLU A 63 -7.20 20.40 -6.28
C GLU A 63 -7.90 21.50 -5.47
N GLY A 64 -7.35 22.71 -5.51
CA GLY A 64 -7.86 23.86 -4.74
C GLY A 64 -7.63 23.78 -3.22
N LYS A 65 -6.93 22.77 -2.71
CA LYS A 65 -6.64 22.60 -1.27
C LYS A 65 -5.29 23.19 -0.91
N ASN A 66 -5.27 24.44 -0.42
CA ASN A 66 -4.05 25.16 -0.07
C ASN A 66 -3.20 24.52 1.06
N ILE A 67 -3.77 23.55 1.78
CA ILE A 67 -3.09 22.86 2.89
C ILE A 67 -2.42 21.56 2.44
N ALA A 68 -2.63 21.13 1.20
CA ALA A 68 -2.11 19.87 0.65
C ALA A 68 -1.08 20.15 -0.43
N THR A 69 -0.01 19.36 -0.46
CA THR A 69 1.03 19.46 -1.48
C THR A 69 1.44 18.05 -1.91
N LEU A 70 1.38 17.79 -3.22
CA LEU A 70 1.97 16.60 -3.83
C LEU A 70 3.43 16.91 -4.19
N GLU A 71 4.35 16.13 -3.65
CA GLU A 71 5.76 16.11 -4.05
C GLU A 71 6.18 14.70 -4.49
N TYR A 72 7.31 14.62 -5.19
CA TYR A 72 7.91 13.35 -5.57
C TYR A 72 9.23 13.18 -4.85
N ILE A 73 9.35 12.11 -4.05
CA ILE A 73 10.47 11.94 -3.11
C ILE A 73 11.73 11.34 -3.77
N GLY A 74 11.56 10.81 -4.98
CA GLY A 74 12.57 10.10 -5.74
C GLY A 74 11.92 9.32 -6.88
N GLU A 75 12.68 8.38 -7.47
CA GLU A 75 12.23 7.54 -8.57
C GLU A 75 12.53 6.06 -8.27
N THR A 76 11.69 5.17 -8.77
CA THR A 76 11.94 3.73 -8.78
C THR A 76 13.03 3.37 -9.78
N GLN A 77 13.46 2.10 -9.77
CA GLN A 77 14.45 1.58 -10.71
C GLN A 77 14.02 1.71 -12.18
N LYS A 78 12.72 1.77 -12.46
CA LYS A 78 12.16 2.04 -13.79
C LYS A 78 11.77 3.50 -14.05
N GLY A 79 12.19 4.43 -13.19
CA GLY A 79 11.95 5.86 -13.38
C GLY A 79 10.53 6.32 -13.03
N LYS A 80 9.78 5.56 -12.23
CA LYS A 80 8.47 6.00 -11.74
C LYS A 80 8.66 6.89 -10.52
N LYS A 81 8.09 8.10 -10.56
CA LYS A 81 8.23 9.05 -9.46
C LYS A 81 7.40 8.59 -8.26
N ILE A 82 8.00 8.58 -7.07
CA ILE A 82 7.34 8.10 -5.84
C ILE A 82 6.55 9.26 -5.21
N PRO A 83 5.21 9.22 -5.17
CA PRO A 83 4.40 10.35 -4.70
C PRO A 83 4.34 10.41 -3.17
N ALA A 84 4.39 11.63 -2.64
CA ALA A 84 4.09 11.94 -1.25
C ALA A 84 3.12 13.14 -1.19
N VAL A 85 2.05 13.00 -0.42
CA VAL A 85 1.12 14.09 -0.12
C VAL A 85 1.39 14.57 1.28
N THR A 86 1.78 15.83 1.41
CA THR A 86 1.96 16.51 2.69
C THR A 86 0.75 17.40 2.96
N ILE A 87 0.07 17.20 4.10
CA ILE A 87 -1.08 17.98 4.55
C ILE A 87 -0.69 18.75 5.82
N LYS A 88 -0.63 20.09 5.72
CA LYS A 88 -0.19 20.98 6.79
C LYS A 88 -0.98 22.29 6.77
N LYS A 89 -1.61 22.63 7.90
CA LYS A 89 -2.21 23.97 8.12
C LYS A 89 -1.15 24.90 8.71
N PRO A 90 -0.98 26.14 8.21
CA PRO A 90 -0.03 27.14 8.72
C PRO A 90 -0.55 27.83 10.00
N ILE A 91 -0.99 27.02 10.97
CA ILE A 91 -1.61 27.48 12.21
C ILE A 91 -1.02 26.63 13.34
N GLY A 92 -0.48 27.28 14.38
CA GLY A 92 0.19 26.60 15.48
C GLY A 92 1.62 26.20 15.14
N ASN A 93 2.50 26.25 16.13
CA ASN A 93 3.89 25.77 16.04
C ASN A 93 3.99 24.38 16.67
N ASP A 94 5.00 23.61 16.27
CA ASP A 94 5.39 22.34 16.90
C ASP A 94 4.28 21.27 16.95
N LYS A 95 3.59 21.05 15.82
CA LYS A 95 2.63 19.97 15.68
C LYS A 95 3.31 18.60 15.66
N VAL A 96 2.63 17.60 16.20
CA VAL A 96 3.01 16.19 16.03
C VAL A 96 2.98 15.86 14.54
N LYS A 97 4.08 15.27 14.04
CA LYS A 97 4.23 14.87 12.66
C LYS A 97 3.97 13.37 12.50
N VAL A 98 3.02 13.02 11.65
CA VAL A 98 2.64 11.63 11.39
C VAL A 98 2.91 11.31 9.92
N MET A 99 3.66 10.24 9.69
CA MET A 99 3.95 9.76 8.35
C MET A 99 3.32 8.39 8.15
N PHE A 100 2.57 8.25 7.06
CA PHE A 100 1.93 7.01 6.64
C PHE A 100 2.53 6.54 5.32
N THR A 101 2.84 5.25 5.25
CA THR A 101 3.36 4.62 4.03
C THR A 101 2.55 3.38 3.67
N GLY A 102 2.42 3.15 2.38
CA GLY A 102 1.76 1.97 1.85
C GLY A 102 2.58 1.32 0.75
N ARG A 103 2.39 0.00 0.62
CA ARG A 103 2.83 -0.77 -0.54
C ARG A 103 4.35 -0.68 -0.77
N VAL A 104 5.13 -0.79 0.31
CA VAL A 104 6.57 -1.14 0.24
C VAL A 104 6.76 -2.55 -0.33
N HIS A 105 5.77 -3.42 -0.13
CA HIS A 105 5.59 -4.63 -0.93
C HIS A 105 4.58 -4.38 -2.04
N GLY A 106 4.95 -4.64 -3.29
CA GLY A 106 4.11 -4.28 -4.43
C GLY A 106 2.80 -5.08 -4.54
N ASP A 107 2.75 -6.28 -3.97
CA ASP A 107 1.60 -7.19 -3.96
C ASP A 107 0.60 -6.93 -2.83
N GLU A 108 0.74 -5.82 -2.09
CA GLU A 108 -0.12 -5.44 -0.96
C GLU A 108 -0.87 -4.10 -1.26
N PRO A 109 -1.89 -4.09 -2.15
CA PRO A 109 -2.54 -2.88 -2.66
C PRO A 109 -3.58 -2.21 -1.73
N ALA A 110 -4.18 -2.91 -0.77
CA ALA A 110 -5.23 -2.40 0.11
C ALA A 110 -4.75 -1.21 0.96
N GLY A 111 -3.49 -1.22 1.38
CA GLY A 111 -2.88 -0.07 2.07
C GLY A 111 -2.87 1.20 1.21
N THR A 112 -2.61 1.08 -0.10
CA THR A 112 -2.69 2.20 -1.03
C THR A 112 -4.11 2.79 -1.06
N GLU A 113 -5.14 1.96 -1.21
CA GLU A 113 -6.53 2.43 -1.25
C GLU A 113 -6.94 3.09 0.07
N ALA A 114 -6.57 2.51 1.21
CA ALA A 114 -6.85 3.10 2.52
C ALA A 114 -6.20 4.48 2.67
N LEU A 115 -4.96 4.65 2.20
CA LEU A 115 -4.25 5.92 2.24
C LEU A 115 -4.82 6.96 1.27
N LEU A 116 -5.30 6.55 0.09
CA LEU A 116 -6.02 7.43 -0.82
C LEU A 116 -7.33 7.92 -0.21
N MET A 117 -8.09 7.03 0.41
CA MET A 117 -9.32 7.39 1.14
C MET A 117 -9.01 8.30 2.33
N LEU A 118 -7.89 8.09 3.03
CA LEU A 118 -7.47 8.95 4.13
C LEU A 118 -7.15 10.38 3.65
N ILE A 119 -6.45 10.52 2.51
CA ILE A 119 -6.20 11.85 1.91
C ILE A 119 -7.52 12.56 1.62
N ASP A 120 -8.47 11.87 1.00
CA ASP A 120 -9.79 12.43 0.69
C ASP A 120 -10.53 12.86 1.96
N LYS A 121 -10.63 11.98 2.95
CA LYS A 121 -11.29 12.29 4.22
C LYS A 121 -10.63 13.46 4.96
N LEU A 122 -9.31 13.52 5.04
CA LEU A 122 -8.62 14.64 5.71
C LEU A 122 -8.87 16.00 5.04
N LEU A 123 -9.17 16.03 3.74
CA LEU A 123 -9.32 17.27 2.96
C LEU A 123 -10.78 17.65 2.68
N ASN A 124 -11.71 16.69 2.75
CA ASN A 124 -13.10 16.85 2.35
C ASN A 124 -14.11 16.50 3.46
N ASP A 125 -13.68 15.89 4.57
CA ASP A 125 -14.55 15.54 5.71
C ASP A 125 -14.37 16.57 6.84
N GLU A 126 -15.37 17.43 7.06
CA GLU A 126 -15.32 18.48 8.09
C GLU A 126 -15.17 17.90 9.50
N GLU A 127 -15.68 16.69 9.75
CA GLU A 127 -15.57 16.01 11.05
C GLU A 127 -14.11 15.66 11.39
N LEU A 128 -13.23 15.56 10.38
CA LEU A 128 -11.80 15.28 10.57
C LEU A 128 -10.93 16.53 10.53
N SER A 129 -11.50 17.72 10.32
CA SER A 129 -10.76 18.99 10.23
C SER A 129 -9.87 19.25 11.45
N PHE A 130 -10.31 18.82 12.64
CA PHE A 130 -9.56 18.94 13.90
C PHE A 130 -8.21 18.20 13.87
N LEU A 131 -8.08 17.13 13.06
CA LEU A 131 -6.81 16.40 12.92
C LEU A 131 -5.79 17.30 12.22
N THR A 132 -6.14 17.86 11.06
CA THR A 132 -5.24 18.74 10.29
C THR A 132 -4.84 20.03 11.02
N GLU A 133 -5.57 20.40 12.08
CA GLU A 133 -5.24 21.52 12.96
C GLU A 133 -4.20 21.15 14.01
N LYS A 134 -4.12 19.89 14.41
CA LYS A 134 -3.27 19.40 15.50
C LYS A 134 -2.03 18.65 15.03
N ILE A 135 -2.08 18.06 13.83
CA ILE A 135 -1.00 17.24 13.30
C ILE A 135 -0.62 17.64 11.88
N ASP A 136 0.67 17.50 11.59
CA ASP A 136 1.25 17.59 10.25
C ASP A 136 1.33 16.17 9.69
N ILE A 137 0.84 15.95 8.47
CA ILE A 137 0.70 14.60 7.93
C ILE A 137 1.47 14.46 6.62
N ALA A 138 2.24 13.38 6.46
CA ALA A 138 2.76 12.94 5.18
C ALA A 138 2.19 11.56 4.83
N ILE A 139 1.71 11.39 3.59
CA ILE A 139 1.12 10.14 3.11
C ILE A 139 1.81 9.74 1.81
N LEU A 140 2.37 8.52 1.78
CA LEU A 140 2.98 7.92 0.60
C LEU A 140 2.19 6.67 0.23
N PRO A 141 1.18 6.78 -0.66
CA PRO A 141 0.27 5.67 -0.94
C PRO A 141 0.95 4.46 -1.58
N ILE A 142 2.06 4.67 -2.29
CA ILE A 142 2.80 3.62 -2.97
C ILE A 142 4.29 3.95 -3.01
N ILE A 143 5.13 3.02 -2.52
CA ILE A 143 6.58 3.14 -2.56
C ILE A 143 7.16 2.20 -3.64
N ASN A 144 6.75 0.93 -3.64
CA ASN A 144 7.21 -0.06 -4.62
C ASN A 144 6.31 -0.05 -5.87
N ILE A 145 6.46 0.97 -6.72
CA ILE A 145 5.64 1.11 -7.94
C ILE A 145 5.96 -0.01 -8.95
N ASP A 146 7.24 -0.34 -9.13
CA ASP A 146 7.69 -1.34 -10.10
C ASP A 146 7.24 -2.76 -9.76
N GLY A 147 7.28 -3.12 -8.46
CA GLY A 147 6.70 -4.36 -7.94
C GLY A 147 5.17 -4.30 -7.98
N GLY A 148 4.59 -3.14 -7.68
CA GLY A 148 3.15 -2.88 -7.69
C GLY A 148 2.48 -3.18 -9.03
N GLU A 149 3.03 -2.67 -10.13
CA GLU A 149 2.53 -2.93 -11.50
C GLU A 149 2.59 -4.42 -11.87
N LYS A 150 3.47 -5.20 -11.22
CA LYS A 150 3.63 -6.65 -11.45
C LYS A 150 2.96 -7.52 -10.38
N LEU A 151 2.33 -6.92 -9.37
CA LEU A 151 1.87 -7.59 -8.15
C LEU A 151 2.94 -8.52 -7.57
N LYS A 152 4.14 -7.95 -7.38
CA LYS A 152 5.28 -8.62 -6.74
C LYS A 152 5.64 -7.91 -5.45
N ARG A 153 5.93 -8.71 -4.43
CA ARG A 153 6.46 -8.23 -3.15
C ARG A 153 7.72 -7.39 -3.31
N GLN A 154 8.71 -7.93 -4.02
CA GLN A 154 10.02 -7.29 -4.16
C GLN A 154 9.99 -6.13 -5.17
N SER A 155 10.96 -5.23 -5.07
CA SER A 155 11.22 -4.22 -6.09
C SER A 155 11.82 -4.84 -7.36
N ASP A 156 12.11 -4.03 -8.39
CA ASP A 156 12.48 -4.55 -9.71
C ASP A 156 13.74 -5.44 -9.70
N ASN A 157 14.76 -5.09 -8.90
CA ASN A 157 15.97 -5.89 -8.68
C ASN A 157 15.80 -7.05 -7.69
N GLY A 158 14.58 -7.36 -7.23
CA GLY A 158 14.30 -8.49 -6.35
C GLY A 158 14.61 -8.22 -4.87
N ILE A 159 14.85 -6.97 -4.48
CA ILE A 159 15.05 -6.60 -3.07
C ILE A 159 13.70 -6.47 -2.36
N ASP A 160 13.59 -7.05 -1.18
CA ASP A 160 12.50 -6.75 -0.24
C ASP A 160 12.80 -5.39 0.41
N LEU A 161 12.04 -4.35 0.05
CA LEU A 161 12.28 -2.99 0.53
C LEU A 161 12.18 -2.89 2.07
N ASN A 162 11.33 -3.71 2.69
CA ASN A 162 11.20 -3.77 4.15
C ASN A 162 12.33 -4.57 4.84
N ARG A 163 13.34 -5.01 4.07
CA ARG A 163 14.60 -5.58 4.59
C ARG A 163 15.83 -4.76 4.18
N ASP A 164 15.62 -3.66 3.46
CA ASP A 164 16.68 -2.83 2.91
C ASP A 164 16.85 -1.48 3.63
N MET A 165 16.08 -1.22 4.70
CA MET A 165 16.10 0.06 5.43
C MET A 165 17.42 0.37 6.16
N SER A 166 18.34 -0.59 6.25
CA SER A 166 19.69 -0.38 6.84
C SER A 166 20.81 -0.32 5.82
N LYS A 167 20.70 -1.07 4.70
CA LYS A 167 21.73 -1.11 3.66
C LYS A 167 21.48 -0.08 2.56
N LEU A 168 20.21 0.29 2.34
CA LEU A 168 19.77 1.30 1.38
C LEU A 168 20.31 1.00 -0.04
N GLN A 169 20.13 -0.24 -0.49
CA GLN A 169 20.60 -0.70 -1.79
C GLN A 169 19.64 -0.31 -2.93
N ALA A 170 18.34 -0.26 -2.66
CA ALA A 170 17.33 0.12 -3.64
C ALA A 170 17.12 1.66 -3.67
N PRO A 171 16.94 2.29 -4.83
CA PRO A 171 16.69 3.74 -4.88
C PRO A 171 15.39 4.12 -4.15
N GLU A 172 14.41 3.22 -4.08
CA GLU A 172 13.15 3.44 -3.35
C GLU A 172 13.37 3.58 -1.84
N THR A 173 14.22 2.74 -1.24
CA THR A 173 14.53 2.83 0.21
C THR A 173 15.42 4.03 0.52
N VAL A 174 16.34 4.39 -0.39
CA VAL A 174 17.13 5.64 -0.27
C VAL A 174 16.21 6.86 -0.28
N ALA A 175 15.31 6.96 -1.26
CA ALA A 175 14.36 8.05 -1.37
C ALA A 175 13.47 8.15 -0.13
N LEU A 176 12.92 7.01 0.33
CA LEU A 176 12.11 6.95 1.54
C LEU A 176 12.89 7.41 2.77
N ARG A 177 14.15 6.98 2.94
CA ARG A 177 14.99 7.36 4.08
C ARG A 177 15.30 8.87 4.07
N LEU A 178 15.59 9.44 2.91
CA LEU A 178 15.85 10.88 2.79
C LEU A 178 14.59 11.69 3.10
N PHE A 179 13.43 11.26 2.60
CA PHE A 179 12.16 11.90 2.91
C PHE A 179 11.81 11.77 4.40
N PHE A 180 11.96 10.60 4.99
CA PHE A 180 11.76 10.36 6.43
C PHE A 180 12.60 11.33 7.26
N ASN A 181 13.90 11.48 6.96
CA ASN A 181 14.77 12.39 7.69
C ASN A 181 14.40 13.87 7.48
N ARG A 182 13.89 14.25 6.29
CA ARG A 182 13.47 15.62 5.99
C ARG A 182 12.15 15.98 6.68
N PHE A 183 11.19 15.05 6.65
CA PHE A 183 9.89 15.23 7.29
C PHE A 183 10.01 15.15 8.82
N ASP A 184 10.90 14.26 9.30
CA ASP A 184 11.23 14.03 10.71
C ASP A 184 9.98 13.69 11.54
N PRO A 185 9.29 12.55 11.25
CA PRO A 185 8.04 12.19 11.89
C PRO A 185 8.23 11.73 13.33
N ASP A 186 7.31 12.14 14.21
CA ASP A 186 7.18 11.60 15.57
C ASP A 186 6.54 10.20 15.55
N VAL A 187 5.64 9.96 14.59
CA VAL A 187 4.92 8.70 14.41
C VAL A 187 5.02 8.24 12.96
N PHE A 188 5.44 7.00 12.77
CA PHE A 188 5.56 6.36 11.47
C PHE A 188 4.71 5.09 11.41
N ILE A 189 3.84 4.98 10.41
CA ILE A 189 2.88 3.87 10.25
C ILE A 189 3.00 3.33 8.83
N ASP A 190 3.38 2.06 8.71
CA ASP A 190 3.51 1.37 7.43
C ASP A 190 2.42 0.29 7.28
N PHE A 191 1.69 0.34 6.17
CA PHE A 191 0.57 -0.56 5.89
C PHE A 191 1.03 -1.80 5.13
N HIS A 192 0.67 -2.96 5.68
CA HIS A 192 0.96 -4.27 5.13
C HIS A 192 -0.27 -5.15 5.05
N GLU A 193 -0.24 -6.12 4.14
CA GLU A 193 -1.20 -7.19 4.06
C GLU A 193 -0.58 -8.53 4.46
N TYR A 194 -1.42 -9.41 4.99
CA TYR A 194 -1.03 -10.77 5.32
C TYR A 194 -1.90 -11.74 4.54
N LEU A 195 -1.25 -12.73 3.96
CA LEU A 195 -1.96 -13.89 3.46
C LEU A 195 -2.57 -14.66 4.66
N PRO A 196 -3.77 -15.24 4.53
CA PRO A 196 -4.49 -15.86 5.63
C PRO A 196 -3.89 -17.18 6.15
N PHE A 197 -2.63 -17.49 5.84
CA PHE A 197 -1.94 -18.72 6.25
C PHE A 197 -1.39 -18.70 7.69
N ARG A 198 -1.80 -17.73 8.51
CA ARG A 198 -1.42 -17.75 9.94
C ARG A 198 -2.06 -18.97 10.61
N ALA A 199 -1.23 -19.77 11.29
CA ALA A 199 -1.66 -20.97 12.01
C ALA A 199 -2.79 -20.69 13.02
N ASP A 200 -2.84 -19.47 13.55
CA ASP A 200 -3.88 -18.99 14.47
C ASP A 200 -5.30 -19.01 13.85
N TYR A 201 -5.41 -18.90 12.52
CA TYR A 201 -6.69 -18.97 11.80
C TYR A 201 -7.11 -20.39 11.41
N VAL A 202 -6.21 -21.37 11.56
CA VAL A 202 -6.43 -22.78 11.14
C VAL A 202 -7.07 -23.60 12.26
N LYS A 203 -7.08 -23.09 13.50
CA LYS A 203 -7.60 -23.80 14.68
C LYS A 203 -9.05 -23.45 15.05
N LEU A 204 -9.81 -22.84 14.15
CA LEU A 204 -11.24 -22.51 14.34
C LEU A 204 -12.15 -23.55 13.69
#